data_AF-A0A6B9ZGW5-F1
#
_entry.id   AF-A0A6B9ZGW5-F1
#
_cell.length_a   1.000
_cell.length_b   1.000
_cell.length_c   1.000
_cell.angle_alpha   90.00
_cell.angle_beta   90.00
_cell.angle_gamma   90.00
#
_symmetry.space_group_name_H-M   'P 1'
#
loop_
_entity.id
_entity.type
_entity.pdbx_description
1 polymer ?
#
loop_
_entity_poly.entity_id
_entity_poly.type
_entity_poly.pdbx_seq_one_letter_code
_entity_poly.pdbx_strand_id
1 'polypeptide(L)'
;MKKLFLLMTCVCLSVTHLHVYAGKPAPVLRHYIAEEWTKAKDGVWEGVKDKKTYWYKLDKDAKLWWSANGKKWAAVDDGMWADADGKWLKIVDGKLMWSADNGGSWAEVPDWKWEGPKGHWYKFDKDWSVWVARSDS
;
A
#
# COMPACT_ATOMS: atom_id res chain seq x y z
N MET A 1 -53.02 -47.71 11.94
CA MET A 1 -52.39 -48.81 12.71
C MET A 1 -51.07 -49.17 12.06
N LYS A 2 -50.13 -49.68 12.88
CA LYS A 2 -48.77 -50.17 12.58
C LYS A 2 -47.64 -49.13 12.57
N LYS A 3 -47.00 -49.07 13.74
CA LYS A 3 -45.61 -48.70 13.99
C LYS A 3 -44.70 -49.60 13.15
N LEU A 4 -43.64 -49.06 12.56
CA LEU A 4 -42.47 -49.84 12.17
C LEU A 4 -41.21 -49.03 12.51
N PHE A 5 -40.52 -49.49 13.54
CA PHE A 5 -39.14 -49.12 13.85
C PHE A 5 -38.22 -49.72 12.78
N LEU A 6 -37.28 -48.94 12.28
CA LEU A 6 -36.10 -49.46 11.57
C LEU A 6 -34.88 -48.64 12.00
N LEU A 7 -34.07 -49.27 12.85
CA LEU A 7 -32.67 -48.92 13.07
C LEU A 7 -31.90 -49.15 11.76
N MET A 8 -31.05 -48.20 11.34
CA MET A 8 -29.85 -48.57 10.59
C MET A 8 -28.72 -47.53 10.75
N THR A 9 -27.71 -47.97 11.51
CA THR A 9 -26.26 -47.76 11.33
C THR A 9 -25.75 -46.36 11.00
N CYS A 10 -25.26 -45.69 12.04
CA CYS A 10 -24.29 -44.59 11.97
C CYS A 10 -22.95 -45.11 11.40
N VAL A 11 -22.59 -44.68 10.20
CA VAL A 11 -21.23 -44.85 9.66
C VAL A 11 -20.45 -43.59 10.02
N CYS A 12 -19.64 -43.66 11.07
CA CYS A 12 -18.69 -42.61 11.40
C CYS A 12 -17.54 -42.62 10.38
N LEU A 13 -17.65 -41.79 9.34
CA LEU A 13 -16.50 -41.38 8.54
C LEU A 13 -15.68 -40.39 9.37
N SER A 14 -14.67 -40.89 10.09
CA SER A 14 -13.66 -40.04 10.69
C SER A 14 -12.78 -39.46 9.57
N VAL A 15 -13.13 -38.25 9.14
CA VAL A 15 -12.27 -37.40 8.31
C VAL A 15 -11.05 -37.04 9.14
N THR A 16 -9.89 -37.57 8.77
CA THR A 16 -8.61 -37.12 9.30
C THR A 16 -8.36 -35.70 8.78
N HIS A 17 -8.55 -34.71 9.64
CA HIS A 17 -8.06 -33.35 9.40
C HIS A 17 -6.53 -33.40 9.36
N LEU A 18 -5.98 -33.54 8.15
CA LEU A 18 -4.60 -33.14 7.86
C LEU A 18 -4.53 -31.62 8.06
N HIS A 19 -4.09 -31.20 9.24
CA HIS A 19 -3.61 -29.84 9.47
C HIS A 19 -2.34 -29.68 8.64
N VAL A 20 -2.51 -29.28 7.37
CA VAL A 20 -1.44 -28.62 6.63
C VAL A 20 -1.15 -27.34 7.38
N TYR A 21 -0.05 -27.32 8.12
CA TYR A 21 0.57 -26.07 8.55
C TYR A 21 0.98 -25.34 7.27
N ALA A 22 0.07 -24.54 6.73
CA ALA A 22 0.45 -23.43 5.87
C ALA A 22 1.31 -22.52 6.74
N GLY A 23 2.63 -22.73 6.68
CA GLY A 23 3.59 -21.80 7.26
C GLY A 23 3.18 -20.41 6.78
N LYS A 24 2.82 -19.53 7.72
CA LYS A 24 2.60 -18.11 7.42
C LYS A 24 3.80 -17.69 6.59
N PRO A 25 3.64 -17.11 5.38
CA PRO A 25 4.79 -16.56 4.69
C PRO A 25 5.43 -15.61 5.69
N ALA A 26 6.68 -15.90 6.05
CA ALA A 26 7.47 -14.97 6.84
C ALA A 26 7.37 -13.62 6.12
N PRO A 27 7.12 -12.51 6.83
CA PRO A 27 7.19 -11.21 6.18
C PRO A 27 8.55 -11.18 5.50
N VAL A 28 8.54 -11.03 4.17
CA VAL A 28 9.75 -10.74 3.42
C VAL A 28 10.18 -9.39 3.98
N LEU A 29 11.07 -9.44 4.97
CA LEU A 29 11.70 -8.27 5.53
C LEU A 29 12.57 -7.78 4.38
N ARG A 30 12.02 -6.91 3.54
CA ARG A 30 12.82 -6.11 2.61
C ARG A 30 13.79 -5.39 3.52
N HIS A 31 15.05 -5.84 3.53
CA HIS A 31 16.10 -5.20 4.29
C HIS A 31 16.14 -3.75 3.81
N TYR A 32 15.74 -2.83 4.69
CA TYR A 32 16.01 -1.42 4.48
C TYR A 32 17.52 -1.25 4.63
N ILE A 33 18.24 -1.30 3.51
CA ILE A 33 19.62 -0.85 3.46
C ILE A 33 19.55 0.67 3.61
N ALA A 34 20.31 1.22 4.56
CA ALA A 34 20.31 2.65 4.85
C ALA A 34 20.91 3.42 3.65
N GLU A 35 20.08 3.69 2.66
CA GLU A 35 20.46 4.42 1.47
C GLU A 35 20.48 5.92 1.72
N GLU A 36 21.40 6.58 1.03
CA GLU A 36 21.54 8.02 1.02
C GLU A 36 20.26 8.65 0.46
N TRP A 37 19.44 9.20 1.35
CA TRP A 37 18.29 9.99 0.95
C TRP A 37 18.75 11.24 0.22
N THR A 38 18.26 11.44 -1.00
CA THR A 38 18.50 12.64 -1.78
C THR A 38 17.20 13.41 -1.98
N LYS A 39 17.25 14.74 -1.87
CA LYS A 39 16.07 15.58 -2.11
C LYS A 39 15.73 15.53 -3.61
N ALA A 40 14.47 15.25 -3.96
CA ALA A 40 14.06 15.23 -5.36
C ALA A 40 14.10 16.65 -5.93
N LYS A 41 14.76 16.83 -7.07
CA LYS A 41 15.03 18.16 -7.65
C LYS A 41 13.76 18.88 -8.10
N ASP A 42 12.76 18.14 -8.54
CA ASP A 42 11.51 18.63 -9.12
C ASP A 42 10.31 18.45 -8.19
N GLY A 43 10.51 17.90 -6.98
CA GLY A 43 9.43 17.60 -6.06
C GLY A 43 8.48 16.51 -6.56
N VAL A 44 8.93 15.69 -7.52
CA VAL A 44 8.11 14.66 -8.16
C VAL A 44 8.43 13.29 -7.56
N TRP A 45 7.39 12.47 -7.35
CA TRP A 45 7.54 11.05 -6.99
C TRP A 45 6.66 10.15 -7.86
N GLU A 46 6.96 8.86 -7.87
CA GLU A 46 6.16 7.86 -8.59
C GLU A 46 5.16 7.18 -7.64
N GLY A 47 3.99 6.84 -8.16
CA GLY A 47 3.00 5.99 -7.49
C GLY A 47 2.33 5.04 -8.47
N VAL A 48 1.62 4.03 -7.97
CA VAL A 48 0.98 3.01 -8.81
C VAL A 48 -0.54 3.14 -8.73
N LYS A 49 -1.20 3.30 -9.87
CA LYS A 49 -2.67 3.25 -9.97
C LYS A 49 -3.05 2.43 -11.20
N ASP A 50 -4.05 1.56 -11.08
CA ASP A 50 -4.51 0.71 -12.19
C ASP A 50 -3.38 -0.07 -12.90
N LYS A 51 -2.41 -0.58 -12.12
CA LYS A 51 -1.19 -1.27 -12.59
C LYS A 51 -0.28 -0.43 -13.49
N LYS A 52 -0.43 0.89 -13.48
CA LYS A 52 0.40 1.86 -14.20
C LYS A 52 1.12 2.77 -13.22
N THR A 53 2.34 3.15 -13.58
CA THR A 53 3.09 4.16 -12.85
C THR A 53 2.66 5.56 -13.31
N TYR A 54 2.37 6.43 -12.34
CA TYR A 54 2.12 7.85 -12.56
C TYR A 54 3.11 8.68 -11.75
N TRP A 55 3.37 9.89 -12.22
CA TRP A 55 4.15 10.88 -11.50
C TRP A 55 3.22 11.79 -10.72
N TYR A 56 3.60 12.12 -9.49
CA TYR A 56 2.85 12.97 -8.59
C TYR A 56 3.73 14.12 -8.10
N LYS A 57 3.10 15.26 -7.80
CA LYS A 57 3.75 16.40 -7.15
C LYS A 57 2.76 17.19 -6.31
N LEU A 58 3.25 17.99 -5.37
CA LEU A 58 2.47 19.01 -4.68
C LEU A 58 2.67 20.37 -5.33
N ASP A 59 1.63 21.20 -5.33
CA ASP A 59 1.79 22.64 -5.58
C ASP A 59 2.01 23.41 -4.27
N LYS A 60 2.13 24.74 -4.39
CA LYS A 60 2.34 25.66 -3.27
C LYS A 60 1.22 25.66 -2.22
N ASP A 61 0.03 25.18 -2.57
CA ASP A 61 -1.14 25.10 -1.70
C ASP A 61 -1.35 23.65 -1.19
N ALA A 62 -0.31 22.81 -1.30
CA ALA A 62 -0.31 21.39 -0.97
C ALA A 62 -1.36 20.55 -1.73
N LYS A 63 -1.81 21.01 -2.90
CA LYS A 63 -2.70 20.21 -3.75
C LYS A 63 -1.92 19.21 -4.55
N LEU A 64 -2.48 18.02 -4.69
CA LEU A 64 -1.87 16.92 -5.42
C LEU A 64 -2.15 17.03 -6.92
N TRP A 65 -1.09 16.86 -7.71
CA TRP A 65 -1.14 16.81 -9.16
C TRP A 65 -0.54 15.50 -9.64
N TRP A 66 -1.09 14.94 -10.73
CA TRP A 66 -0.59 13.73 -11.36
C TRP A 66 -0.26 13.93 -12.83
N SER A 67 0.60 13.08 -13.37
CA SER A 67 0.95 13.03 -14.79
C SER A 67 1.19 11.60 -15.25
N ALA A 68 0.73 11.27 -16.47
CA ALA A 68 1.07 10.01 -17.14
C ALA A 68 2.39 10.06 -17.92
N ASN A 69 3.02 11.24 -18.05
CA ASN A 69 4.21 11.42 -18.89
C ASN A 69 5.25 12.39 -18.31
N GLY A 70 5.06 12.84 -17.06
CA GLY A 70 5.89 13.83 -16.37
C GLY A 70 5.82 15.26 -16.95
N LYS A 71 5.03 15.50 -18.00
CA LYS A 71 5.00 16.78 -18.74
C LYS A 71 3.65 17.49 -18.62
N LYS A 72 2.55 16.76 -18.79
CA LYS A 72 1.18 17.27 -18.66
C LYS A 72 0.62 16.87 -17.31
N TRP A 73 0.18 17.84 -16.54
CA TRP A 73 -0.27 17.65 -15.17
C TRP A 73 -1.76 17.94 -15.03
N ALA A 74 -2.45 17.12 -14.25
CA ALA A 74 -3.84 17.31 -13.88
C ALA A 74 -3.99 17.23 -12.36
N ALA A 75 -4.95 17.96 -11.80
CA ALA A 75 -5.25 17.86 -10.38
C ALA A 75 -5.76 16.45 -10.05
N VAL A 76 -5.43 15.98 -8.85
CA VAL A 76 -6.03 14.78 -8.26
C VAL A 76 -7.14 15.25 -7.32
N ASP A 77 -8.40 15.13 -7.73
CA ASP A 77 -9.54 15.74 -7.03
C ASP A 77 -9.73 15.20 -5.60
N ASP A 78 -9.43 13.91 -5.38
CA ASP A 78 -9.52 13.28 -4.05
C ASP A 78 -8.24 13.46 -3.22
N GLY A 79 -7.18 14.03 -3.79
CA GLY A 79 -5.88 14.21 -3.16
C GLY A 79 -5.18 12.90 -2.77
N MET A 80 -5.56 11.77 -3.38
CA MET A 80 -5.03 10.45 -3.03
C MET A 80 -4.08 9.89 -4.10
N TRP A 81 -3.01 9.24 -3.65
CA TRP A 81 -2.14 8.43 -4.51
C TRP A 81 -1.89 7.09 -3.86
N ALA A 82 -1.44 6.10 -4.63
CA ALA A 82 -1.15 4.78 -4.10
C ALA A 82 0.36 4.48 -4.07
N ASP A 83 0.78 3.80 -2.99
CA ASP A 83 2.13 3.24 -2.84
C ASP A 83 2.34 2.00 -3.74
N ALA A 84 3.52 1.38 -3.62
CA ALA A 84 3.86 0.17 -4.35
C ALA A 84 2.91 -1.02 -4.11
N ASP A 85 2.32 -1.09 -2.92
CA ASP A 85 1.41 -2.18 -2.50
C ASP A 85 -0.06 -1.84 -2.77
N GLY A 86 -0.36 -0.67 -3.34
CA GLY A 86 -1.72 -0.22 -3.61
C GLY A 86 -2.45 0.37 -2.40
N LYS A 87 -1.74 0.69 -1.31
CA LYS A 87 -2.32 1.42 -0.19
C LYS A 87 -2.46 2.88 -0.57
N TRP A 88 -3.59 3.48 -0.21
CA TRP A 88 -3.86 4.89 -0.50
C TRP A 88 -3.17 5.79 0.51
N LEU A 89 -2.58 6.87 0.03
CA LEU A 89 -1.97 7.93 0.80
C LEU A 89 -2.67 9.25 0.52
N LYS A 90 -2.76 10.11 1.53
CA LYS A 90 -3.23 11.49 1.39
C LYS A 90 -2.62 12.39 2.47
N ILE A 91 -2.64 13.68 2.21
CA ILE A 91 -2.30 14.70 3.22
C ILE A 91 -3.60 15.24 3.81
N VAL A 92 -3.73 15.18 5.13
CA VAL A 92 -4.86 15.75 5.87
C VAL A 92 -4.36 16.30 7.20
N ASP A 93 -4.81 17.50 7.57
CA ASP A 93 -4.43 18.17 8.82
C ASP A 93 -2.90 18.22 9.06
N GLY A 94 -2.14 18.44 7.98
CA GLY A 94 -0.68 18.52 8.05
C GLY A 94 0.03 17.19 8.30
N LYS A 95 -0.66 16.06 8.09
CA LYS A 95 -0.13 14.70 8.29
C LYS A 95 -0.25 13.86 7.04
N LEU A 96 0.73 12.99 6.82
CA LEU A 96 0.63 11.94 5.82
C LEU A 96 -0.14 10.75 6.41
N MET A 97 -1.26 10.43 5.80
CA MET A 97 -2.11 9.32 6.22
C MET A 97 -2.13 8.24 5.14
N TRP A 98 -2.23 6.98 5.56
CA TRP A 98 -2.42 5.83 4.68
C TRP A 98 -3.68 5.02 5.02
N SER A 99 -4.18 4.30 4.02
CA SER A 99 -5.30 3.37 4.12
C SER A 99 -5.03 2.11 3.29
N ALA A 100 -5.19 0.94 3.91
CA ALA A 100 -5.05 -0.36 3.25
C ALA A 100 -6.41 -0.94 2.79
N ASP A 101 -7.52 -0.26 3.09
CA ASP A 101 -8.90 -0.72 2.88
C ASP A 101 -9.70 0.26 2.00
N ASN A 102 -9.05 0.87 1.02
CA ASN A 102 -9.66 1.83 0.08
C ASN A 102 -10.37 3.01 0.74
N GLY A 103 -9.77 3.53 1.82
CA GLY A 103 -10.23 4.72 2.53
C GLY A 103 -11.23 4.45 3.66
N GLY A 104 -11.49 3.18 4.00
CA GLY A 104 -12.35 2.80 5.13
C GLY A 104 -11.76 3.20 6.48
N SER A 105 -10.46 3.01 6.66
CA SER A 105 -9.71 3.41 7.85
C SER A 105 -8.40 4.09 7.46
N TRP A 106 -7.97 5.01 8.30
CA TRP A 106 -6.77 5.83 8.08
C TRP A 106 -5.88 5.79 9.31
N ALA A 107 -4.58 5.67 9.07
CA ALA A 107 -3.54 5.81 10.09
C ALA A 107 -2.46 6.77 9.62
N GLU A 108 -1.66 7.30 10.54
CA GLU A 108 -0.52 8.12 10.17
C GLU A 108 0.61 7.24 9.63
N VAL A 109 1.27 7.70 8.57
CA VAL A 109 2.42 7.00 7.98
C VAL A 109 3.65 7.22 8.87
N PRO A 110 4.29 6.16 9.39
CA PRO A 110 5.49 6.31 10.22
C PRO A 110 6.61 7.04 9.47
N ASP A 111 7.23 8.02 10.13
CA ASP A 111 8.28 8.90 9.58
C ASP A 111 7.94 9.57 8.24
N TRP A 112 6.65 9.57 7.86
CA TRP A 112 6.17 9.98 6.55
C TRP A 112 6.93 9.32 5.38
N LYS A 113 7.30 8.04 5.55
CA LYS A 113 8.01 7.23 4.54
C LYS A 113 7.06 6.24 3.87
N TRP A 114 7.17 6.08 2.56
CA TRP A 114 6.41 5.06 1.82
C TRP A 114 7.25 4.48 0.68
N GLU A 115 6.95 3.23 0.30
CA GLU A 115 7.58 2.56 -0.83
C GLU A 115 6.83 2.92 -2.12
N GLY A 116 7.55 3.47 -3.08
CA GLY A 116 7.09 3.68 -4.44
C GLY A 116 7.43 2.51 -5.36
N PRO A 117 7.02 2.58 -6.64
CA PRO A 117 7.34 1.54 -7.60
C PRO A 117 8.86 1.40 -7.80
N LYS A 118 9.29 0.24 -8.31
CA LYS A 118 10.69 -0.05 -8.70
C LYS A 118 11.70 0.05 -7.54
N GLY A 119 11.27 -0.25 -6.32
CA GLY A 119 12.14 -0.21 -5.13
C GLY A 119 12.54 1.21 -4.70
N HIS A 120 11.90 2.24 -5.25
CA HIS A 120 12.09 3.60 -4.77
C HIS A 120 11.42 3.77 -3.41
N TRP A 121 12.12 4.38 -2.47
CA TRP A 121 11.54 4.84 -1.21
C TRP A 121 11.39 6.35 -1.25
N TYR A 122 10.26 6.83 -0.77
CA TYR A 122 9.96 8.25 -0.69
C TYR A 122 9.70 8.66 0.76
N LYS A 123 10.00 9.91 1.08
CA LYS A 123 9.54 10.54 2.32
C LYS A 123 9.29 12.03 2.13
N PHE A 124 8.38 12.57 2.93
CA PHE A 124 8.25 14.01 3.08
C PHE A 124 9.06 14.51 4.28
N ASP A 125 9.65 15.70 4.14
CA ASP A 125 10.10 16.48 5.30
C ASP A 125 8.99 17.42 5.80
N LYS A 126 9.29 18.17 6.87
CA LYS A 126 8.36 19.12 7.50
C LYS A 126 7.87 20.23 6.55
N ASP A 127 8.60 20.48 5.46
CA ASP A 127 8.31 21.50 4.47
C ASP A 127 7.64 20.89 3.23
N TRP A 128 7.14 19.65 3.34
CA TRP A 128 6.54 18.85 2.25
C TRP A 128 7.45 18.65 1.04
N SER A 129 8.77 18.76 1.22
CA SER A 129 9.70 18.40 0.17
C SER A 129 9.85 16.88 0.13
N VAL A 130 9.81 16.30 -1.07
CA VAL A 130 10.00 14.86 -1.23
C VAL A 130 11.49 14.51 -1.34
N TRP A 131 11.88 13.47 -0.62
CA TRP A 131 13.20 12.85 -0.67
C TRP A 131 13.05 11.43 -1.21
N VAL A 132 14.07 10.97 -1.92
CA VAL A 132 14.10 9.65 -2.55
C VAL A 132 15.35 8.86 -2.13
N ALA A 133 15.14 7.57 -1.88
CA ALA A 133 16.15 6.53 -1.71
C ALA A 133 15.82 5.36 -2.68
N ARG A 134 16.78 4.47 -2.93
CA ARG A 134 16.65 3.41 -3.94
C ARG A 134 17.11 2.08 -3.39
N SER A 135 16.16 1.21 -3.06
CA SER A 135 16.42 -0.17 -2.63
C SER A 135 17.43 -0.81 -3.58
N ASP A 136 18.67 -1.00 -3.15
CA ASP A 136 19.62 -1.82 -3.90
C ASP A 136 19.06 -3.25 -3.93
N SER A 137 18.55 -3.66 -5.09
CA SER A 137 17.97 -4.98 -5.35
C SER A 137 19.01 -6.00 -5.75
#